data_AF-A0A351M0B3-F1
#
_entry.id   AF-A0A351M0B3-F1
#
_cell.length_a   1.000
_cell.length_b   1.000
_cell.length_c   1.000
_cell.angle_alpha   90.00
_cell.angle_beta   90.00
_cell.angle_gamma   90.00
#
_symmetry.space_group_name_H-M   'P 1'
#
loop_
_entity.id
_entity.type
_entity.pdbx_description
1 polymer ?
#
loop_
_entity_poly.entity_id
_entity_poly.type
_entity_poly.pdbx_seq_one_letter_code
_entity_poly.pdbx_strand_id
1 'polypeptide(L)' 'LLVQTSAHGSSDPAVLDGDLVRWSEPHMRVAPGQSVVFYDGDEVLGGSIARRG' A
#
# COMPACT_ATOMS: atom_id res chain seq x y z
N LEU A 1 4.11 0.67 8.82
CA LEU A 1 2.66 0.53 8.57
C LEU A 1 2.43 -0.67 7.66
N LEU A 2 1.19 -1.14 7.53
CA LEU A 2 0.83 -2.17 6.54
C LEU A 2 0.09 -1.52 5.37
N VAL A 3 0.29 -2.06 4.15
CA VAL A 3 -0.33 -1.56 2.93
C VAL A 3 -1.04 -2.68 2.19
N GLN A 4 -2.31 -2.49 1.88
CA GLN A 4 -3.07 -3.40 1.03
C GLN A 4 -3.34 -2.75 -0.33
N THR A 5 -3.04 -3.47 -1.41
CA THR A 5 -3.29 -2.99 -2.80
C THR A 5 -4.31 -3.82 -3.58
N SER A 6 -4.96 -4.78 -2.91
CA SER A 6 -6.08 -5.52 -3.47
C SER A 6 -7.07 -5.87 -2.37
N ALA A 7 -8.37 -5.74 -2.63
CA ALA A 7 -9.41 -5.94 -1.63
C ALA A 7 -9.43 -7.35 -1.00
N HIS A 8 -8.85 -8.34 -1.67
CA HIS A 8 -8.79 -9.73 -1.22
C HIS A 8 -7.35 -10.18 -0.88
N GLY A 9 -6.37 -9.28 -0.96
CA GLY A 9 -4.96 -9.60 -0.69
C GLY A 9 -4.56 -9.33 0.75
N SER A 10 -3.34 -9.73 1.09
CA SER A 10 -2.72 -9.35 2.36
C SER A 10 -2.41 -7.85 2.41
N SER A 11 -2.32 -7.32 3.64
CA SER A 11 -1.65 -6.06 3.91
C SER A 11 -0.19 -6.37 4.22
N ASP A 12 0.72 -5.82 3.41
CA ASP A 12 2.14 -6.14 3.50
C ASP A 12 2.93 -4.96 4.09
N PRO A 13 4.03 -5.21 4.83
CA PRO A 13 4.81 -4.14 5.44
C PRO A 13 5.44 -3.20 4.41
N ALA A 14 5.28 -1.90 4.63
CA ALA A 14 5.90 -0.86 3.82
C ALA A 14 6.17 0.42 4.63
N VAL A 15 6.99 1.29 4.04
CA VAL A 15 7.22 2.67 4.48
C VAL A 15 6.53 3.62 3.49
N LEU A 16 5.77 4.57 4.04
CA LEU A 16 5.26 5.72 3.28
C LEU A 16 6.25 6.87 3.44
N ASP A 17 6.88 7.26 2.33
CA ASP A 17 7.89 8.33 2.23
C ASP A 17 7.33 9.43 1.31
N GLY A 18 6.65 10.41 1.91
CA GLY A 18 5.85 11.39 1.17
C GLY A 18 4.68 10.72 0.45
N ASP A 19 4.72 10.70 -0.87
CA ASP A 19 3.73 10.05 -1.76
C ASP A 19 4.21 8.71 -2.33
N LEU A 20 5.42 8.27 -1.93
CA LEU A 20 6.01 7.02 -2.40
C LEU A 20 5.84 5.91 -1.35
N VAL A 21 5.30 4.77 -1.80
CA VAL A 21 5.26 3.55 -1.00
C VAL A 21 6.49 2.70 -1.32
N ARG A 22 7.29 2.39 -0.30
CA ARG A 22 8.47 1.51 -0.39
C ARG A 22 8.19 0.23 0.37
N TRP A 23 8.07 -0.87 -0.35
CA TRP A 23 7.88 -2.20 0.24
C TRP A 23 9.12 -2.62 1.04
N SER A 24 8.91 -3.21 2.21
CA SER A 24 10.00 -3.75 3.03
C SER A 24 10.62 -5.00 2.41
N GLU A 25 9.84 -5.74 1.62
CA GLU A 25 10.25 -6.92 0.88
C GLU A 25 9.82 -6.82 -0.60
N PRO A 26 10.41 -7.61 -1.53
CA PRO A 26 9.95 -7.64 -2.91
C PRO A 26 8.45 -7.94 -3.00
N HIS A 27 7.69 -7.00 -3.55
CA HIS A 27 6.24 -7.09 -3.68
C HIS A 27 5.83 -7.25 -5.14
N MET A 28 4.67 -7.88 -5.36
CA MET A 28 4.10 -8.01 -6.70
C MET A 28 3.82 -6.63 -7.31
N ARG A 29 3.85 -6.54 -8.64
CA ARG A 29 3.61 -5.27 -9.31
C ARG A 29 2.19 -4.76 -9.02
N VAL A 30 2.11 -3.53 -8.51
CA VAL A 30 0.84 -2.80 -8.35
C VAL A 30 0.54 -2.07 -9.66
N ALA A 31 -0.65 -2.28 -10.21
CA ALA A 31 -1.09 -1.57 -11.40
C ALA A 31 -1.51 -0.14 -11.06
N PRO A 32 -1.19 0.87 -11.90
CA PRO A 32 -1.75 2.21 -11.73
C PRO A 32 -3.29 2.16 -11.74
N GLY A 33 -3.92 2.97 -10.89
CA GLY A 33 -5.36 2.96 -10.68
C GLY A 33 -5.84 2.00 -9.59
N GLN A 34 -4.98 1.10 -9.08
CA GLN A 34 -5.34 0.29 -7.91
C GLN A 34 -5.45 1.14 -6.65
N SER A 35 -6.42 0.80 -5.80
CA SER A 35 -6.52 1.38 -4.47
C SER A 35 -5.34 0.93 -3.61
N VAL A 36 -4.85 1.84 -2.78
CA VAL A 36 -3.79 1.60 -1.79
C VAL A 36 -4.37 1.99 -0.44
N VAL A 37 -4.45 1.06 0.50
CA VAL A 37 -5.01 1.30 1.84
C VAL A 37 -3.91 1.12 2.88
N PHE A 38 -3.83 2.05 3.83
CA PHE A 38 -2.78 2.10 4.84
C PHE A 38 -3.32 1.77 6.23
N TYR A 39 -2.57 0.99 7.00
CA TYR A 39 -2.97 0.51 8.32
C TYR A 39 -1.88 0.68 9.38
N ASP A 40 -2.31 0.93 10.63
CA ASP A 40 -1.51 0.70 11.84
C ASP A 40 -2.17 -0.40 12.69
N GLY A 41 -1.58 -1.60 12.69
CA GLY A 41 -2.27 -2.80 13.15
C GLY A 41 -3.57 -3.04 12.37
N ASP A 42 -4.69 -3.07 13.09
CA ASP A 42 -6.04 -3.25 12.51
C ASP A 42 -6.75 -1.92 12.18
N GLU A 43 -6.14 -0.77 12.49
CA GLU A 43 -6.72 0.56 12.24
C GLU A 43 -6.43 1.03 10.82
N VAL A 44 -7.47 1.54 10.13
CA VAL A 44 -7.32 2.15 8.80
C VAL A 44 -6.90 3.61 8.96
N LEU A 45 -5.73 3.96 8.43
CA LEU A 45 -5.20 5.32 8.45
C LEU A 45 -5.70 6.16 7.26
N GLY A 46 -6.06 5.50 6.15
CA GLY A 46 -6.55 6.17 4.95
C GLY A 46 -6.31 5.37 3.67
N GLY A 47 -6.63 5.99 2.52
CA GLY A 47 -6.47 5.37 1.22
C GLY A 47 -6.02 6.35 0.13
N SER A 48 -5.46 5.80 -0.93
CA SER A 48 -4.98 6.53 -2.12
C SER A 48 -5.16 5.68 -3.38
N ILE A 49 -4.82 6.25 -4.53
CA ILE A 49 -4.79 5.56 -5.82
C ILE A 49 -3.34 5.47 -6.30
N ALA A 50 -2.90 4.27 -6.61
CA ALA A 50 -1.57 4.03 -7.16
C ALA A 50 -1.41 4.78 -8.49
N ARG A 51 -0.35 5.58 -8.61
CA ARG A 51 0.06 6.22 -9.86
C ARG A 51 1.43 5.71 -10.29
N ARG A 52 1.78 5.92 -11.56
CA ARG A 52 3.17 5.73 -11.98
C ARG A 52 4.02 6.84 -11.36
N GLY A 53 5.09 6.46 -10.70
CA GLY A 53 6.20 7.34 -10.34
C GLY A 53 7.28 7.30 -11.42
#